data_AF-A0A962Y5Q9-F1
#
_entry.id   AF-A0A962Y5Q9-F1
#
_cell.length_a   1.000
_cell.length_b   1.000
_cell.length_c   1.000
_cell.angle_alpha   90.00
_cell.angle_beta   90.00
_cell.angle_gamma   90.00
#
_symmetry.space_group_name_H-M   'P 1'
#
loop_
_entity.id
_entity.type
_entity.pdbx_description
1 polymer ?
#
loop_
_entity_poly.entity_id
_entity_poly.type
_entity_poly.pdbx_seq_one_letter_code
_entity_poly.pdbx_strand_id
1 'polypeptide(L)'
;MSNRTTSLDERLHRYLLEHSLRETPVMRELREQTAAHEWARMQIAPEQGQFMALLVELTGARQIIEIGTFTGYSALCMARAMPADGKLVCCDRSAEW
;
A
#
# COMPACT_ATOMS: atom_id res chain seq x y z
N MET A 1 -31.42 5.25 -4.86
CA MET A 1 -29.97 5.49 -4.68
C MET A 1 -29.75 5.85 -3.22
N SER A 2 -28.87 5.15 -2.50
CA SER A 2 -28.48 5.56 -1.14
C SER A 2 -27.68 6.86 -1.21
N ASN A 3 -27.91 7.79 -0.30
CA ASN A 3 -27.09 9.01 -0.14
C ASN A 3 -26.05 8.87 0.98
N ARG A 4 -25.78 7.63 1.42
CA ARG A 4 -24.84 7.29 2.50
C ARG A 4 -23.93 6.15 2.06
N THR A 5 -22.70 6.19 2.56
CA THR A 5 -21.70 5.11 2.41
C THR A 5 -22.13 3.88 3.20
N THR A 6 -21.94 2.70 2.61
CA THR A 6 -22.14 1.41 3.29
C THR A 6 -21.03 1.17 4.31
N SER A 7 -21.38 0.77 5.54
CA SER A 7 -20.42 0.40 6.58
C SER A 7 -19.67 -0.87 6.22
N LEU A 8 -18.36 -0.90 6.44
CA LEU A 8 -17.50 -2.04 6.14
C LEU A 8 -17.38 -2.96 7.36
N ASP A 9 -18.15 -4.04 7.36
CA ASP A 9 -17.98 -5.14 8.33
C ASP A 9 -16.92 -6.14 7.84
N GLU A 10 -16.53 -7.08 8.70
CA GLU A 10 -15.52 -8.11 8.40
C GLU A 10 -15.87 -8.95 7.16
N ARG A 11 -17.17 -9.24 6.95
CA ARG A 11 -17.63 -10.04 5.81
C ARG A 11 -17.47 -9.25 4.51
N LEU A 12 -17.83 -7.98 4.52
CA LEU A 12 -17.72 -7.11 3.35
C LEU A 12 -16.27 -6.72 3.07
N HIS A 13 -15.44 -6.54 4.11
CA HIS A 13 -13.99 -6.34 3.96
C HIS A 13 -13.35 -7.54 3.28
N ARG A 14 -13.62 -8.76 3.75
CA ARG A 14 -13.13 -9.98 3.10
C ARG A 14 -13.58 -10.08 1.65
N TYR A 15 -14.86 -9.84 1.38
CA TYR A 15 -15.39 -9.83 0.01
C TYR A 15 -14.64 -8.83 -0.87
N LEU A 16 -14.40 -7.61 -0.37
CA LEU A 16 -13.64 -6.58 -1.07
C LEU A 16 -12.23 -7.08 -1.41
N LEU A 17 -11.52 -7.68 -0.47
CA LEU A 17 -10.17 -8.20 -0.72
C LEU A 17 -10.19 -9.32 -1.76
N GLU A 18 -11.07 -10.31 -1.61
CA GLU A 18 -11.17 -11.47 -2.51
C GLU A 18 -11.51 -11.08 -3.96
N HIS A 19 -12.26 -10.00 -4.17
CA HIS A 19 -12.77 -9.62 -5.49
C HIS A 19 -12.06 -8.41 -6.11
N SER A 20 -11.21 -7.70 -5.37
CA SER A 20 -10.54 -6.49 -5.89
C SER A 20 -9.04 -6.46 -5.70
N LEU A 21 -8.47 -7.14 -4.70
CA LEU A 21 -7.04 -7.04 -4.39
C LEU A 21 -6.20 -7.80 -5.44
N ARG A 22 -5.20 -7.13 -6.00
CA ARG A 22 -4.27 -7.63 -7.03
C ARG A 22 -2.82 -7.52 -6.55
N GLU A 23 -2.61 -7.89 -5.30
CA GLU A 23 -1.30 -7.92 -4.65
C GLU A 23 -0.37 -8.96 -5.33
N THR A 24 0.88 -8.60 -5.63
CA THR A 24 1.86 -9.57 -6.13
C THR A 24 2.37 -10.47 -5.01
N PRO A 25 2.95 -11.64 -5.36
CA PRO A 25 3.61 -12.49 -4.37
C PRO A 25 4.64 -11.75 -3.50
N VAL A 26 5.48 -10.87 -4.09
CA VAL A 26 6.48 -10.10 -3.35
C VAL A 26 5.87 -9.10 -2.37
N MET A 27 4.80 -8.41 -2.78
CA MET A 27 4.08 -7.47 -1.90
C MET A 27 3.46 -8.24 -0.72
N ARG A 28 2.80 -9.37 -1.00
CA ARG A 28 2.23 -10.24 0.02
C ARG A 28 3.28 -10.73 0.99
N GLU A 29 4.40 -11.22 0.49
CA GLU A 29 5.50 -11.71 1.30
C GLU A 29 6.03 -10.62 2.24
N LEU A 30 6.26 -9.41 1.74
CA LEU A 30 6.69 -8.28 2.57
C LEU A 30 5.67 -7.97 3.68
N ARG A 31 4.37 -8.01 3.36
CA ARG A 31 3.30 -7.78 4.34
C ARG A 31 3.22 -8.90 5.38
N GLU A 32 3.37 -10.15 4.98
CA GLU A 32 3.36 -11.28 5.90
C GLU A 32 4.60 -11.29 6.80
N GLN A 33 5.77 -10.92 6.28
CA GLN A 33 6.98 -10.72 7.08
C GLN A 33 6.80 -9.58 8.09
N THR A 34 6.27 -8.45 7.65
CA THR A 34 6.00 -7.30 8.53
C THR A 34 4.94 -7.62 9.58
N ALA A 35 3.97 -8.50 9.29
CA ALA A 35 2.94 -8.91 10.24
C ALA A 35 3.52 -9.66 11.46
N ALA A 36 4.71 -10.26 11.35
CA ALA A 36 5.42 -10.87 12.47
C ALA A 36 6.20 -9.85 13.33
N HIS A 37 6.27 -8.58 12.92
CA HIS A 37 7.00 -7.52 13.62
C HIS A 37 6.21 -7.00 14.83
N GLU A 38 6.89 -6.62 15.92
CA GLU A 38 6.22 -6.07 17.12
C GLU A 38 5.44 -4.76 16.84
N TRP A 39 5.84 -4.04 15.79
CA TRP A 39 5.20 -2.81 15.31
C TRP A 39 4.34 -3.01 14.05
N ALA A 40 3.91 -4.23 13.74
CA ALA A 40 3.13 -4.57 12.54
C ALA A 40 1.92 -3.64 12.27
N ARG A 41 1.30 -3.09 13.33
CA ARG A 41 0.17 -2.14 13.23
C ARG A 41 0.50 -0.83 12.49
N MET A 42 1.78 -0.53 12.25
CA MET A 42 2.21 0.64 11.48
C MET A 42 2.05 0.44 9.97
N GLN A 43 1.91 -0.80 9.51
CA GLN A 43 1.75 -1.10 8.10
C GLN A 43 0.34 -0.75 7.60
N ILE A 44 0.25 -0.20 6.38
CA ILE A 44 -1.02 0.04 5.70
C ILE A 44 -1.70 -1.26 5.27
N ALA A 45 -3.02 -1.21 5.10
CA ALA A 45 -3.77 -2.32 4.52
C ALA A 45 -3.42 -2.53 3.03
N PRO A 46 -3.48 -3.77 2.50
CA PRO A 46 -3.07 -4.04 1.12
C PRO A 46 -3.93 -3.32 0.07
N GLU A 47 -5.23 -3.15 0.31
CA GLU A 47 -6.15 -2.38 -0.52
C GLU A 47 -5.85 -0.88 -0.53
N GLN A 48 -5.31 -0.35 0.57
CA GLN A 48 -4.84 1.04 0.62
C GLN A 48 -3.59 1.21 -0.25
N GLY A 49 -2.65 0.26 -0.22
CA GLY A 49 -1.48 0.26 -1.09
C GLY A 49 -1.86 0.19 -2.57
N GLN A 50 -2.82 -0.65 -2.93
CA GLN A 50 -3.37 -0.72 -4.28
C GLN A 50 -4.04 0.59 -4.71
N PHE A 51 -4.77 1.25 -3.80
CA PHE A 51 -5.36 2.55 -4.10
C PHE A 51 -4.29 3.62 -4.35
N MET A 52 -3.20 3.64 -3.58
CA MET A 52 -2.07 4.53 -3.82
C MET A 52 -1.40 4.28 -5.18
N ALA A 53 -1.20 3.02 -5.56
CA ALA A 53 -0.70 2.65 -6.88
C ALA A 53 -1.59 3.18 -8.01
N LEU A 54 -2.92 3.05 -7.89
CA LEU A 54 -3.87 3.61 -8.84
C LEU A 54 -3.74 5.14 -8.95
N LEU A 55 -3.55 5.86 -7.84
CA LEU A 55 -3.33 7.30 -7.87
C LEU A 55 -2.04 7.68 -8.59
N VAL A 56 -0.96 6.91 -8.41
CA VAL A 56 0.30 7.11 -9.14
C VAL A 56 0.09 6.95 -10.65
N GLU A 57 -0.63 5.91 -11.08
CA GLU A 57 -0.95 5.69 -12.50
C GLU A 57 -1.82 6.82 -13.08
N LEU A 58 -2.89 7.20 -12.38
CA LEU A 58 -3.83 8.23 -12.83
C LEU A 58 -3.19 9.62 -12.93
N THR A 59 -2.26 9.93 -12.03
CA THR A 59 -1.56 11.22 -12.01
C THR A 59 -0.30 11.24 -12.87
N GLY A 60 0.21 10.06 -13.26
CA GLY A 60 1.50 9.94 -13.94
C GLY A 60 2.67 10.42 -13.07
N ALA A 61 2.59 10.24 -11.75
CA ALA A 61 3.58 10.74 -10.81
C ALA A 61 4.98 10.17 -11.09
N ARG A 62 5.96 11.05 -11.30
CA ARG A 62 7.37 10.70 -11.57
C ARG A 62 8.30 10.97 -10.40
N GLN A 63 7.90 11.80 -9.45
CA GLN A 63 8.67 12.16 -8.27
C GLN A 63 7.76 12.04 -7.05
N ILE A 64 8.08 11.14 -6.14
CA ILE A 64 7.30 10.88 -4.92
C ILE A 64 8.23 11.05 -3.72
N ILE A 65 7.74 11.72 -2.68
CA ILE A 65 8.36 11.72 -1.36
C ILE A 65 7.42 10.96 -0.43
N GLU A 66 7.93 9.90 0.19
CA GLU A 66 7.25 9.17 1.24
C GLU A 66 7.83 9.58 2.60
N ILE A 67 6.95 9.93 3.54
CA ILE A 67 7.33 10.29 4.91
C ILE A 67 6.78 9.23 5.85
N GLY A 68 7.68 8.44 6.43
CA GLY A 68 7.36 7.20 7.14
C GLY A 68 7.34 6.01 6.19
N THR A 69 8.44 5.28 6.13
CA THR A 69 8.64 4.15 5.22
C THR A 69 8.43 2.82 5.93
N PHE A 70 8.84 2.71 7.20
CA PHE A 70 8.82 1.46 7.95
C PHE A 70 9.43 0.33 7.11
N THR A 71 8.77 -0.81 6.96
CA THR A 71 9.26 -1.93 6.14
C THR A 71 9.03 -1.73 4.63
N GLY A 72 8.52 -0.58 4.19
CA GLY A 72 8.49 -0.17 2.78
C GLY A 72 7.32 -0.69 1.94
N TYR A 73 6.25 -1.23 2.55
CA TYR A 73 5.12 -1.77 1.77
C TYR A 73 4.41 -0.71 0.90
N SER A 74 4.17 0.50 1.43
CA SER A 74 3.59 1.62 0.67
C SER A 74 4.54 2.10 -0.44
N ALA A 75 5.84 2.22 -0.15
CA ALA A 75 6.86 2.56 -1.13
C ALA A 75 6.87 1.55 -2.28
N LEU A 76 6.82 0.25 -1.99
CA LEU A 76 6.77 -0.82 -2.98
C LEU A 76 5.51 -0.72 -3.87
N CYS A 77 4.35 -0.44 -3.26
CA CYS A 77 3.10 -0.24 -4.00
C CYS A 77 3.21 0.93 -5.00
N MET A 78 3.69 2.08 -4.52
CA MET A 78 3.82 3.28 -5.34
C MET A 78 4.90 3.12 -6.42
N ALA A 79 6.09 2.67 -6.06
CA ALA A 79 7.23 2.55 -6.97
C ALA A 79 6.92 1.63 -8.17
N ARG A 80 6.15 0.55 -7.95
CA ARG A 80 5.74 -0.36 -9.02
C ARG A 80 4.79 0.29 -10.04
N ALA A 81 4.00 1.27 -9.61
CA ALA A 81 3.08 2.02 -10.46
C ALA A 81 3.74 3.20 -11.19
N MET A 82 4.96 3.56 -10.79
CA MET A 82 5.71 4.64 -11.44
C MET A 82 6.23 4.21 -12.82
N PRO A 83 6.45 5.15 -13.75
CA PRO A 83 7.20 4.86 -14.96
C PRO A 83 8.66 4.49 -14.63
N ALA A 84 9.36 3.85 -15.57
CA ALA A 84 10.73 3.35 -15.35
C ALA A 84 11.76 4.42 -14.97
N ASP A 85 11.52 5.70 -15.31
CA ASP A 85 12.34 6.85 -14.94
C ASP A 85 11.85 7.57 -13.65
N GLY A 86 10.86 6.99 -12.97
CA GLY A 86 10.32 7.49 -11.71
C GLY A 86 11.33 7.45 -10.57
N LYS A 87 11.22 8.40 -9.64
CA LYS A 87 12.01 8.42 -8.41
C LYS A 87 11.12 8.56 -7.19
N LEU A 88 11.30 7.65 -6.24
CA LEU A 88 10.67 7.68 -4.95
C LEU A 88 11.75 7.90 -3.89
N VAL A 89 11.58 8.93 -3.08
CA VAL A 89 12.45 9.24 -1.94
C VAL A 89 11.72 8.83 -0.67
N CYS A 90 12.26 7.83 0.01
CA CYS A 90 11.79 7.34 1.30
C CYS A 90 12.45 8.11 2.44
N CYS A 91 11.65 8.63 3.37
CA CYS A 91 12.13 9.34 4.55
C CYS A 91 11.67 8.59 5.81
N ASP A 92 12.60 7.89 6.46
CA ASP A 92 12.40 7.29 7.77
C ASP A 92 13.51 7.70 8.74
N ARG A 93 13.22 7.61 10.03
CA ARG A 93 14.21 7.84 11.10
C ARG A 93 14.97 6.56 11.43
N SER A 94 14.35 5.39 11.20
CA SER A 94 15.02 4.11 11.38
C SER A 94 15.97 3.85 10.21
N ALA A 95 17.15 3.34 10.50
CA ALA A 95 18.05 2.79 9.49
C ALA A 95 17.98 1.25 9.41
N GLU A 96 17.29 0.62 10.38
CA GLU A 96 17.11 -0.83 10.45
C GLU A 96 16.03 -1.33 9.47
N TRP A 97 15.05 -0.47 9.17
CA TRP A 97 13.93 -0.73 8.28
C TRP A 97 14.09 0.08 6.99
#